data_AF-A0A8S0YX86-F1
#
_entry.id   AF-A0A8S0YX86-F1
#
_cell.length_a   1.000
_cell.length_b   1.000
_cell.length_c   1.000
_cell.angle_alpha   90.00
_cell.angle_beta   90.00
_cell.angle_gamma   90.00
#
_symmetry.space_group_name_H-M   'P 1'
#
loop_
_entity.id
_entity.type
_entity.pdbx_description
1 polymer ?
#
loop_
_entity_poly.entity_id
_entity_poly.type
_entity_poly.pdbx_seq_one_letter_code
_entity_poly.pdbx_strand_id
1 'polypeptide(L)'
;MASLIRLNQLPLMQRCVWNHFNKISRTISTSRKNSDSAATAAAAAGAAAAPSSKKKEENWVSYGFDYNSQKDDTNYHHASFFFSVTLCLVFGGFAWAYAPDTLSRDWAQREAFLELRRREKAGLPPIDPNYVNPSSVKLPSDSTICDVEIII
;
A
#
# COMPACT_ATOMS: atom_id res chain seq x y z
N MET A 1 -23.17 22.65 0.13
CA MET A 1 -23.80 21.46 0.77
C MET A 1 -23.76 20.28 -0.20
N ALA A 2 -22.56 19.76 -0.46
CA ALA A 2 -22.30 18.55 -1.24
C ALA A 2 -20.84 18.17 -0.90
N SER A 3 -20.45 16.94 -0.60
CA SER A 3 -21.13 15.67 -0.47
C SER A 3 -20.17 14.81 0.36
N LEU A 4 -20.60 14.36 1.55
CA LEU A 4 -19.83 13.39 2.33
C LEU A 4 -20.01 12.01 1.69
N ILE A 5 -19.10 11.66 0.79
CA ILE A 5 -19.04 10.34 0.17
C ILE A 5 -18.63 9.36 1.28
N ARG A 6 -19.56 8.48 1.66
CA ARG A 6 -19.33 7.46 2.70
C ARG A 6 -18.20 6.53 2.25
N LEU A 7 -17.24 6.28 3.14
CA LEU A 7 -16.05 5.43 2.93
C LEU A 7 -16.35 3.98 2.48
N ASN A 8 -17.62 3.55 2.50
CA ASN A 8 -18.03 2.19 2.13
C ASN A 8 -18.10 1.94 0.60
N GLN A 9 -17.82 2.94 -0.24
CA GLN A 9 -17.83 2.79 -1.72
C GLN A 9 -16.45 2.72 -2.39
N LEU A 10 -15.37 2.55 -1.61
CA LEU A 10 -14.00 2.39 -2.11
C LEU A 10 -13.83 1.34 -3.25
N PRO A 11 -14.49 0.16 -3.26
CA PRO A 11 -14.31 -0.80 -4.36
C PRO A 11 -14.90 -0.34 -5.71
N LEU A 12 -15.88 0.58 -5.71
CA LEU A 12 -16.46 1.13 -6.95
C LEU A 12 -15.55 2.19 -7.57
N MET A 13 -14.93 3.04 -6.75
CA MET A 13 -13.93 4.02 -7.22
C MET A 13 -12.69 3.32 -7.80
N GLN A 14 -12.24 2.24 -7.18
CA GLN A 14 -11.08 1.47 -7.66
C GLN A 14 -11.31 0.86 -9.06
N ARG A 15 -12.54 0.41 -9.36
CA ARG A 15 -12.90 -0.12 -10.69
C ARG A 15 -13.01 0.97 -11.75
N CYS A 16 -13.52 2.15 -11.40
CA CYS A 16 -13.64 3.27 -12.36
C CYS A 16 -12.26 3.84 -12.77
N VAL A 17 -11.32 3.95 -11.84
CA VAL A 17 -9.97 4.45 -12.11
C VAL A 17 -9.17 3.48 -12.98
N TRP A 18 -9.27 2.17 -12.73
CA TRP A 18 -8.58 1.14 -13.52
C TRP A 18 -9.06 1.08 -14.98
N ASN A 19 -10.36 1.30 -15.20
CA ASN A 19 -10.92 1.34 -16.56
C ASN A 19 -10.54 2.60 -17.34
N HIS A 20 -10.16 3.69 -16.64
CA HIS A 20 -9.68 4.92 -17.27
C HIS A 20 -8.20 4.80 -17.66
N PHE A 21 -7.37 4.16 -16.82
CA PHE A 21 -5.96 3.89 -17.13
C PHE A 21 -5.77 2.96 -18.34
N ASN A 22 -6.69 2.03 -18.60
CA ASN A 22 -6.62 1.15 -19.78
C ASN A 22 -7.12 1.78 -21.09
N LYS A 23 -7.65 3.02 -21.05
CA LYS A 23 -8.06 3.79 -22.23
C LYS A 23 -7.02 4.86 -22.60
N ILE A 24 -5.72 4.56 -22.45
CA ILE A 24 -4.67 5.39 -23.03
C ILE A 24 -4.76 5.25 -24.57
N SER A 25 -5.37 6.26 -25.19
CA SER A 25 -5.38 6.46 -26.63
C SER A 25 -3.95 6.47 -27.15
N ARG A 26 -3.64 5.55 -28.07
CA ARG A 26 -2.35 5.50 -28.78
C ARG A 26 -2.12 6.83 -29.50
N THR A 27 -1.22 7.67 -29.01
CA THR A 27 -0.76 8.87 -29.71
C THR A 27 0.28 8.48 -30.75
N ILE A 28 -0.15 8.34 -32.01
CA ILE A 28 0.75 8.14 -33.13
C ILE A 28 1.40 9.50 -33.45
N SER A 29 2.69 9.65 -33.15
CA SER A 29 3.47 10.81 -33.61
C SER A 29 3.86 10.62 -35.07
N THR A 30 3.10 11.21 -35.98
CA THR A 30 3.47 11.31 -37.40
C THR A 30 4.25 12.60 -37.66
N SER A 31 5.45 12.75 -37.11
CA SER A 31 6.35 13.82 -37.54
C SER A 31 7.40 13.24 -38.50
N ARG A 32 7.47 13.81 -39.71
CA ARG A 32 8.45 13.42 -40.73
C ARG A 32 9.84 13.87 -40.28
N LYS A 33 10.78 12.94 -40.22
CA LYS A 33 12.20 13.22 -40.01
C LYS A 33 12.72 14.02 -41.21
N ASN A 34 12.98 15.31 -41.02
CA ASN A 34 13.69 16.12 -42.00
C ASN A 34 15.19 15.88 -41.81
N SER A 35 15.79 15.10 -42.71
CA SER A 35 17.22 15.09 -42.96
C SER A 35 17.54 16.22 -43.93
N ASP A 36 18.44 17.13 -43.55
CA ASP A 36 19.66 17.43 -44.31
C ASP A 36 20.32 18.77 -43.91
N SER A 37 21.65 18.72 -43.88
CA SER A 37 22.62 19.79 -44.18
C SER A 37 22.87 20.92 -43.18
N ALA A 38 24.06 20.91 -42.56
CA ALA A 38 25.18 21.78 -42.96
C ALA A 38 26.37 21.63 -41.97
N ALA A 39 27.33 20.77 -42.29
CA ALA A 39 28.68 20.84 -41.73
C ALA A 39 29.61 21.30 -42.85
N THR A 40 29.85 22.61 -42.95
CA THR A 40 30.93 23.17 -43.74
C THR A 40 32.24 22.96 -42.99
N ALA A 41 33.13 22.16 -43.59
CA ALA A 41 34.52 22.07 -43.18
C ALA A 41 35.26 23.36 -43.56
N ALA A 42 35.97 23.97 -42.60
CA ALA A 42 37.06 24.91 -42.86
C ALA A 42 38.08 24.93 -41.69
N ALA A 43 39.18 24.22 -41.93
CA ALA A 43 40.58 24.52 -41.59
C ALA A 43 41.00 25.08 -40.20
N ALA A 44 41.84 24.25 -39.56
CA ALA A 44 43.17 24.56 -39.01
C ALA A 44 43.31 25.39 -37.71
N ALA A 45 43.72 24.72 -36.62
CA ALA A 45 45.05 24.87 -36.01
C ALA A 45 45.15 24.12 -34.66
N GLY A 46 46.27 23.42 -34.41
CA GLY A 46 46.71 23.07 -33.06
C GLY A 46 46.75 21.58 -32.72
N ALA A 47 47.97 21.06 -32.52
CA ALA A 47 48.31 19.66 -32.37
C ALA A 47 48.06 19.05 -30.97
N ALA A 48 48.03 17.71 -30.97
CA ALA A 48 48.48 16.77 -29.94
C ALA A 48 47.54 16.43 -28.76
N ALA A 49 46.91 15.24 -28.83
CA ALA A 49 47.25 14.05 -28.02
C ALA A 49 46.04 13.11 -27.78
N ALA A 50 46.20 11.84 -28.17
CA ALA A 50 45.46 10.63 -27.77
C ALA A 50 43.96 10.51 -28.13
N PRO A 51 43.56 9.57 -29.02
CA PRO A 51 42.16 9.21 -29.22
C PRO A 51 41.75 8.23 -28.13
N SER A 52 41.34 8.73 -26.96
CA SER A 52 40.61 7.87 -26.01
C SER A 52 39.17 7.74 -26.51
N SER A 53 38.86 6.56 -27.01
CA SER A 53 37.55 6.13 -27.48
C SER A 53 36.51 6.19 -26.35
N LYS A 54 35.98 7.37 -26.06
CA LYS A 54 34.70 7.51 -25.39
C LYS A 54 33.70 7.96 -26.44
N LYS A 55 33.06 6.98 -27.09
CA LYS A 55 31.75 7.22 -27.70
C LYS A 55 30.88 7.74 -26.56
N LYS A 56 30.71 9.06 -26.46
CA LYS A 56 29.65 9.64 -25.64
C LYS A 56 28.37 8.99 -26.12
N GLU A 57 27.73 8.19 -25.27
CA GLU A 57 26.35 7.80 -25.50
C GLU A 57 25.55 9.09 -25.50
N GLU A 58 25.23 9.58 -26.69
CA GLU A 58 24.94 10.99 -26.97
C GLU A 58 23.61 11.49 -26.39
N ASN A 59 22.88 10.66 -25.64
CA ASN A 59 21.60 11.00 -25.01
C ASN A 59 21.26 10.10 -23.81
N TRP A 60 22.21 9.87 -22.89
CA TRP A 60 21.87 9.26 -21.61
C TRP A 60 21.33 10.32 -20.65
N VAL A 61 20.13 10.08 -20.11
CA VAL A 61 19.51 10.87 -19.05
C VAL A 61 19.48 10.01 -17.79
N SER A 62 20.02 10.53 -16.69
CA SER A 62 20.08 9.82 -15.42
C SER A 62 18.69 9.64 -14.80
N TYR A 63 18.44 8.50 -14.18
CA TYR A 63 17.22 8.19 -13.42
C TYR A 63 17.19 8.86 -12.04
N GLY A 64 18.27 9.53 -11.65
CA GLY A 64 18.38 10.32 -10.42
C GLY A 64 19.09 9.59 -9.27
N PHE A 65 19.72 8.45 -9.52
CA PHE A 65 20.51 7.71 -8.53
C PHE A 65 21.99 8.05 -8.61
N ASP A 66 22.55 8.11 -9.82
CA ASP A 66 23.92 8.59 -10.06
C ASP A 66 23.99 9.39 -11.37
N TYR A 67 24.72 10.51 -11.34
CA TYR A 67 24.93 11.39 -12.49
C TYR A 67 26.27 11.12 -13.19
N ASN A 68 27.15 10.33 -12.58
CA ASN A 68 28.53 10.14 -13.05
C ASN A 68 28.71 8.86 -13.89
N SER A 69 27.94 7.82 -13.61
CA SER A 69 28.06 6.50 -14.24
C SER A 69 26.68 5.96 -14.66
N GLN A 70 26.49 5.78 -15.97
CA GLN A 70 25.25 5.23 -16.54
C GLN A 70 24.93 3.82 -16.06
N LYS A 71 25.97 2.99 -15.90
CA LYS A 71 25.81 1.59 -15.47
C LYS A 71 25.33 1.52 -14.03
N ASP A 72 25.91 2.34 -13.17
CA ASP A 72 25.58 2.35 -11.75
C ASP A 72 24.19 2.96 -11.53
N ASP A 73 23.86 4.06 -12.21
CA ASP A 73 22.53 4.67 -12.17
C ASP A 73 21.42 3.70 -12.62
N THR A 74 21.64 2.96 -13.72
CA THR A 74 20.68 1.96 -14.21
C THR A 74 20.55 0.78 -13.25
N ASN A 75 21.65 0.32 -12.65
CA ASN A 75 21.65 -0.79 -11.70
C ASN A 75 20.93 -0.41 -10.40
N TYR A 76 21.20 0.76 -9.85
CA TYR A 76 20.52 1.27 -8.66
C TYR A 76 19.03 1.49 -8.91
N HIS A 77 18.65 2.03 -10.07
CA HIS A 77 17.25 2.17 -10.45
C HIS A 77 16.53 0.81 -10.48
N HIS A 78 17.08 -0.19 -11.19
CA HIS A 78 16.44 -1.51 -11.23
C HIS A 78 16.39 -2.17 -9.85
N ALA A 79 17.46 -2.08 -9.06
CA ALA A 79 17.49 -2.62 -7.71
C ALA A 79 16.44 -1.94 -6.82
N SER A 80 16.35 -0.61 -6.82
CA SER A 80 15.40 0.12 -5.97
C SER A 80 13.96 -0.24 -6.31
N PHE A 81 13.60 -0.29 -7.59
CA PHE A 81 12.25 -0.64 -8.01
C PHE A 81 11.92 -2.12 -7.75
N PHE A 82 12.89 -3.01 -7.92
CA PHE A 82 12.72 -4.41 -7.57
C PHE A 82 12.47 -4.58 -6.07
N PHE A 83 13.33 -4.07 -5.20
CA PHE A 83 13.17 -4.24 -3.75
C PHE A 83 11.95 -3.49 -3.20
N SER A 84 11.71 -2.25 -3.64
CA SER A 84 10.56 -1.48 -3.12
C SER A 84 9.22 -1.99 -3.65
N VAL A 85 9.06 -2.10 -4.97
CA VAL A 85 7.77 -2.42 -5.57
C VAL A 85 7.50 -3.91 -5.50
N THR A 86 8.44 -4.75 -5.94
CA THR A 86 8.17 -6.18 -6.00
C THR A 86 8.28 -6.83 -4.62
N LEU A 87 9.37 -6.61 -3.87
CA LEU A 87 9.57 -7.28 -2.59
C LEU A 87 8.73 -6.65 -1.47
N CYS A 88 8.80 -5.33 -1.26
CA CYS A 88 8.07 -4.72 -0.15
C CYS A 88 6.57 -4.58 -0.43
N LEU A 89 6.16 -4.03 -1.59
CA LEU A 89 4.72 -3.81 -1.84
C LEU A 89 3.99 -5.09 -2.22
N VAL A 90 4.48 -5.85 -3.21
CA VAL A 90 3.77 -7.06 -3.67
C VAL A 90 3.93 -8.20 -2.69
N PHE A 91 5.17 -8.62 -2.37
CA PHE A 91 5.37 -9.73 -1.44
C PHE A 91 4.99 -9.37 0.01
N GLY A 92 5.31 -8.16 0.47
CA GLY A 92 4.84 -7.69 1.79
C GLY A 92 3.32 -7.59 1.88
N GLY A 93 2.66 -7.07 0.83
CA GLY A 93 1.21 -7.04 0.74
C GLY A 93 0.58 -8.44 0.68
N PHE A 94 1.21 -9.37 -0.03
CA PHE A 94 0.80 -10.78 -0.05
C PHE A 94 0.94 -11.41 1.33
N ALA A 95 2.08 -11.26 2.00
CA ALA A 95 2.30 -11.78 3.34
C ALA A 95 1.30 -11.19 4.35
N TRP A 96 0.96 -9.91 4.24
CA TRP A 96 -0.07 -9.27 5.06
C TRP A 96 -1.46 -9.84 4.77
N ALA A 97 -1.83 -10.00 3.49
CA ALA A 97 -3.15 -10.48 3.10
C ALA A 97 -3.42 -11.92 3.54
N TYR A 98 -2.38 -12.75 3.60
CA TYR A 98 -2.45 -14.14 4.05
C TYR A 98 -1.90 -14.34 5.46
N ALA A 99 -1.66 -13.26 6.21
CA ALA A 99 -1.25 -13.36 7.60
C ALA A 99 -2.36 -14.07 8.40
N PRO A 100 -2.00 -14.96 9.34
CA PRO A 100 -2.99 -15.58 10.21
C PRO A 100 -3.75 -14.50 10.98
N ASP A 101 -5.03 -14.74 11.21
CA ASP A 101 -5.93 -13.80 11.88
C ASP A 101 -5.42 -13.46 13.29
N THR A 102 -4.81 -12.28 13.43
CA THR A 102 -4.18 -11.82 14.67
C THR A 102 -5.19 -11.45 15.75
N LEU A 103 -6.42 -11.14 15.36
CA LEU A 103 -7.49 -10.75 16.26
C LEU A 103 -8.47 -11.89 16.54
N SER A 104 -8.22 -13.09 16.00
CA SER A 104 -9.09 -14.27 16.16
C SER A 104 -10.56 -13.99 15.83
N ARG A 105 -10.84 -13.09 14.88
CA ARG A 105 -12.17 -12.72 14.43
C ARG A 105 -12.91 -13.89 13.78
N ASP A 106 -12.23 -14.66 12.93
CA ASP A 106 -12.81 -15.82 12.26
C ASP A 106 -13.14 -16.93 13.28
N TRP A 107 -12.28 -17.09 14.29
CA TRP A 107 -12.54 -18.00 15.41
C TRP A 107 -13.73 -17.53 16.26
N ALA A 108 -13.75 -16.25 16.64
CA ALA A 108 -14.83 -15.70 17.47
C ALA A 108 -16.19 -15.79 16.77
N GLN A 109 -16.25 -15.53 15.47
CA GLN A 109 -17.47 -15.70 14.68
C GLN A 109 -17.93 -17.16 14.65
N ARG A 110 -17.00 -18.10 14.45
CA ARG A 110 -17.32 -19.54 14.46
C ARG A 110 -17.85 -19.98 15.83
N GLU A 111 -17.17 -19.60 16.90
CA GLU A 111 -17.54 -19.97 18.27
C GLU A 111 -18.91 -19.37 18.66
N ALA A 112 -19.17 -18.12 18.28
CA ALA A 112 -20.46 -17.48 18.50
C ALA A 112 -21.63 -18.26 17.88
N PHE A 113 -21.48 -18.78 16.66
CA PHE A 113 -22.54 -19.60 16.03
C PHE A 113 -22.75 -20.94 16.74
N LEU A 114 -21.70 -21.54 17.29
CA LEU A 114 -21.80 -22.79 18.06
C LEU A 114 -22.52 -22.54 19.38
N GLU A 115 -22.13 -21.50 20.12
CA GLU A 115 -22.75 -21.12 21.39
C GLU A 115 -24.22 -20.73 21.23
N LEU A 116 -24.54 -19.94 20.20
CA LEU A 116 -25.91 -19.55 19.90
C LEU A 116 -26.79 -20.78 19.64
N ARG A 117 -26.30 -21.76 18.87
CA ARG A 117 -27.02 -23.01 18.63
C ARG A 117 -27.18 -23.87 19.88
N ARG A 118 -26.19 -23.90 20.78
CA ARG A 118 -26.30 -24.60 22.07
C ARG A 118 -27.41 -23.98 22.93
N ARG A 119 -27.47 -22.64 23.00
CA ARG A 119 -28.47 -21.90 23.77
C ARG A 119 -29.87 -22.02 23.20
N GLU A 120 -30.03 -21.92 21.88
CA GLU A 120 -31.31 -22.14 21.20
C GLU A 120 -31.89 -23.53 21.49
N LYS A 121 -31.05 -24.57 21.43
CA LYS A 121 -31.47 -25.95 21.76
C LYS A 121 -31.91 -26.11 23.21
N ALA A 122 -31.29 -25.36 24.12
CA ALA A 122 -31.65 -25.35 25.53
C ALA A 122 -32.86 -24.44 25.83
N GLY A 123 -33.34 -23.67 24.85
CA GLY A 123 -34.43 -22.70 25.02
C GLY A 123 -34.06 -21.47 25.85
N LEU A 124 -32.77 -21.19 26.02
CA LEU A 124 -32.28 -20.03 26.76
C LEU A 124 -32.23 -18.78 25.85
N PRO A 125 -32.25 -17.57 26.44
CA PRO A 125 -32.00 -16.35 25.68
C PRO A 125 -30.63 -16.39 24.99
N PRO A 126 -30.47 -15.76 23.81
CA PRO A 126 -29.21 -15.79 23.06
C PRO A 126 -28.01 -15.25 23.86
N ILE A 127 -28.21 -14.16 24.61
CA ILE A 127 -27.20 -13.52 25.45
C ILE A 127 -27.78 -13.35 26.85
N ASP A 128 -27.02 -13.74 27.86
CA ASP A 128 -27.36 -13.50 29.26
C ASP A 128 -26.96 -12.05 29.60
N PRO A 129 -27.87 -11.24 30.18
CA PRO A 129 -27.53 -9.92 30.67
C PRO A 129 -26.42 -9.91 31.72
N ASN A 130 -26.32 -10.97 32.52
CA ASN A 130 -25.31 -11.11 33.57
C ASN A 130 -24.13 -11.92 33.05
N TYR A 131 -22.99 -11.26 32.83
CA TYR A 131 -21.75 -11.94 32.45
C TYR A 131 -21.22 -12.85 33.57
N VAL A 132 -21.40 -12.42 34.82
CA VAL A 132 -20.99 -13.15 36.03
C VAL A 132 -22.24 -13.65 36.74
N ASN A 133 -22.17 -14.88 37.27
CA ASN A 133 -23.25 -15.41 38.08
C ASN A 133 -23.43 -14.50 39.34
N PRO A 134 -24.62 -13.91 39.56
CA PRO A 134 -24.82 -12.96 40.66
C PRO A 134 -24.61 -13.59 42.03
N SER A 135 -24.77 -14.91 42.17
CA SER A 135 -24.50 -15.63 43.42
C SER A 135 -23.01 -15.72 43.77
N SER A 136 -22.12 -15.53 42.80
CA SER A 136 -20.67 -15.49 43.04
C SER A 136 -20.19 -14.10 43.51
N VAL A 137 -21.00 -13.06 43.30
CA VAL A 137 -20.67 -11.70 43.68
C VAL A 137 -21.14 -11.45 45.12
N LYS A 138 -20.20 -11.33 46.05
CA LYS A 138 -20.50 -10.92 47.43
C LYS A 138 -20.51 -9.39 47.49
N LEU A 139 -21.69 -8.81 47.56
CA LEU A 139 -21.85 -7.38 47.80
C LEU A 139 -21.60 -7.08 49.29
N PRO A 140 -20.85 -6.02 49.64
CA PRO A 140 -20.79 -5.51 51.01
C PRO A 140 -22.17 -5.14 51.53
N SER A 141 -22.40 -5.21 52.84
CA SER A 141 -23.66 -4.79 53.44
C SER A 141 -23.78 -3.27 53.45
N ASP A 142 -25.01 -2.76 53.28
CA ASP A 142 -25.31 -1.31 53.21
C ASP A 142 -24.76 -0.51 54.40
N SER A 143 -24.67 -1.12 55.58
CA SER A 143 -24.09 -0.51 56.78
C SER A 143 -22.61 -0.11 56.63
N THR A 144 -21.86 -0.80 55.77
CA THR A 144 -20.43 -0.50 55.50
C THR A 144 -20.24 0.52 54.38
N ILE A 145 -21.32 0.84 53.66
CA ILE A 145 -21.32 1.76 52.51
C ILE A 145 -21.61 3.20 52.97
N CYS A 146 -22.38 3.38 54.06
CA CYS A 146 -22.77 4.71 54.55
C CYS A 146 -21.60 5.58 55.07
N ASP A 147 -20.48 4.98 55.48
CA ASP A 147 -19.34 5.69 56.08
C ASP A 147 -18.23 6.04 55.06
N VAL A 148 -18.47 5.81 53.76
CA VAL A 148 -17.49 6.11 52.70
C VAL A 148 -17.79 7.48 52.08
N GLU A 149 -16.84 8.40 52.17
CA GLU A 149 -16.93 9.72 51.54
C GLU A 149 -16.98 9.56 50.01
N ILE A 150 -18.13 9.91 49.42
CA ILE A 150 -18.29 9.94 47.96
C ILE A 150 -17.58 11.20 47.45
N ILE A 151 -16.36 11.05 46.96
CA ILE A 151 -15.66 12.11 46.22
C ILE A 151 -16.27 12.16 44.82
N ILE A 152 -16.96 13.26 44.52
CA ILE A 152 -17.56 13.56 43.20
C ILE A 152 -16.52 14.27 42.33
#